data_AF-S3K1A4-F1
#
_entry.id   AF-S3K1A4-F1
#
_cell.length_a   1.000
_cell.length_b   1.000
_cell.length_c   1.000
_cell.angle_alpha   90.00
_cell.angle_beta   90.00
_cell.angle_gamma   90.00
#
_symmetry.space_group_name_H-M   'P 1'
#
loop_
_entity.id
_entity.type
_entity.pdbx_description
1 polymer ?
#
loop_
_entity_poly.entity_id
_entity_poly.type
_entity_poly.pdbx_seq_one_letter_code
_entity_poly.pdbx_strand_id
1 'polypeptide(L)'
;MASTLVQIRVDEKLKDDAAAVYENLGLDLSTAVRIFFKRSVAENGIPFSMKLGNYDRDAVRARIPQNVLSAMQAMAQSAASNGISDMSLEEINTEIDAARKR
;
A
#
# COMPACT_ATOMS: atom_id res chain seq x y z
N MET A 1 27.35 26.44 -0.97
CA MET A 1 26.49 26.13 -2.11
C MET A 1 25.66 27.36 -2.42
N ALA A 2 25.57 27.79 -3.67
CA ALA A 2 24.69 28.90 -4.03
C ALA A 2 23.22 28.50 -3.83
N SER A 3 22.45 29.32 -3.13
CA SER A 3 20.99 29.15 -3.02
C SER A 3 20.30 29.98 -4.10
N THR A 4 19.47 29.35 -4.92
CA THR A 4 18.63 30.03 -5.91
C THR A 4 17.19 30.12 -5.40
N LEU A 5 16.55 31.28 -5.62
CA LEU A 5 15.16 31.49 -5.25
C LEU A 5 14.22 30.85 -6.28
N VAL A 6 13.21 30.13 -5.80
CA VAL A 6 12.11 29.60 -6.61
C VAL A 6 10.81 30.26 -6.15
N GLN A 7 10.12 30.95 -7.07
CA GLN A 7 8.83 31.58 -6.80
C GLN A 7 7.71 30.76 -7.47
N ILE A 8 6.72 30.34 -6.67
CA ILE A 8 5.61 29.50 -7.12
C ILE A 8 4.31 30.23 -6.80
N ARG A 9 3.42 30.36 -7.80
CA ARG A 9 2.05 30.85 -7.59
C ARG A 9 1.17 29.68 -7.21
N VAL A 10 0.43 29.85 -6.12
CA VAL A 10 -0.48 28.85 -5.57
C VAL A 10 -1.70 29.57 -4.99
N ASP A 11 -2.85 28.91 -5.02
CA ASP A 11 -4.04 29.38 -4.32
C ASP A 11 -3.79 29.44 -2.80
N GLU A 12 -4.35 30.44 -2.12
CA GLU A 12 -4.12 30.67 -0.70
C GLU A 12 -4.64 29.51 0.15
N LYS A 13 -5.84 29.01 -0.15
CA LYS A 13 -6.42 27.87 0.57
C LYS A 13 -5.57 26.62 0.39
N LEU A 14 -5.12 26.34 -0.84
CA LEU A 14 -4.25 25.20 -1.11
C LEU A 14 -2.92 25.27 -0.35
N LYS A 15 -2.33 26.47 -0.25
CA LYS A 15 -1.10 26.70 0.52
C LYS A 15 -1.33 26.40 2.00
N ASP A 16 -2.41 26.89 2.58
CA ASP A 16 -2.71 26.73 4.00
C ASP A 16 -3.05 25.28 4.34
N ASP A 17 -3.84 24.62 3.50
CA ASP A 17 -4.16 23.19 3.63
C ASP A 17 -2.88 22.33 3.58
N ALA A 18 -1.98 22.60 2.62
CA ALA A 18 -0.71 21.90 2.51
C ALA A 18 0.21 22.17 3.72
N ALA A 19 0.29 23.42 4.18
CA ALA A 19 1.09 23.78 5.35
C ALA A 19 0.61 23.04 6.61
N ALA A 20 -0.71 22.97 6.84
CA ALA A 20 -1.26 22.23 7.98
C ALA A 20 -0.91 20.74 7.95
N VAL A 21 -0.94 20.11 6.76
CA VAL A 21 -0.52 18.71 6.60
C VAL A 21 0.96 18.53 6.95
N TYR A 22 1.84 19.41 6.46
CA TYR A 22 3.27 19.28 6.71
C TYR A 22 3.66 19.60 8.16
N GLU A 23 3.02 20.57 8.80
CA GLU A 23 3.23 20.87 10.22
C GLU A 23 2.85 19.69 11.12
N ASN A 24 1.75 18.99 10.81
CA ASN A 24 1.39 17.75 11.51
C ASN A 24 2.44 16.63 11.34
N LEU A 25 3.25 16.70 10.29
CA LEU A 25 4.38 15.80 10.04
C LEU A 25 5.71 16.34 10.59
N GLY A 26 5.71 17.53 11.22
CA GLY A 26 6.91 18.21 11.74
C GLY A 26 7.80 18.79 10.65
N LEU A 27 7.23 19.21 9.51
CA LEU A 27 7.96 19.72 8.36
C LEU A 27 7.43 21.09 7.92
N ASP A 28 8.34 22.00 7.59
CA ASP A 28 7.96 23.25 6.93
C ASP A 28 7.71 23.04 5.42
N LEU A 29 6.88 23.92 4.84
CA LEU A 29 6.51 23.87 3.42
C LEU A 29 7.74 23.90 2.48
N SER A 30 8.78 24.67 2.82
CA SER A 30 9.98 24.75 1.98
C SER A 30 10.78 23.44 2.02
N THR A 31 10.82 22.76 3.17
CA THR A 31 11.42 21.43 3.29
C THR A 31 10.65 20.40 2.48
N ALA A 32 9.32 20.41 2.51
CA ALA A 32 8.50 19.54 1.67
C ALA A 32 8.80 19.73 0.17
N VAL A 33 8.87 20.99 -0.31
CA VAL A 33 9.21 21.29 -1.71
C VAL A 33 10.64 20.85 -2.06
N ARG A 34 11.61 21.00 -1.14
CA ARG A 34 12.98 20.49 -1.35
C ARG A 34 13.02 18.97 -1.46
N ILE A 35 12.25 18.26 -0.63
CA ILE A 35 12.13 16.80 -0.68
C ILE A 35 11.57 16.37 -2.04
N PHE A 36 10.51 17.05 -2.50
CA PHE A 36 9.92 16.81 -3.82
C PHE A 36 10.98 16.91 -4.92
N PHE A 37 11.73 18.02 -5.01
CA PHE A 37 12.76 18.19 -6.03
C PHE A 37 13.85 17.12 -5.97
N LYS A 38 14.33 16.79 -4.76
CA LYS A 38 15.34 15.73 -4.60
C LYS A 38 14.82 14.38 -5.09
N ARG A 39 13.56 14.05 -4.79
CA ARG A 39 12.95 12.81 -5.24
C ARG A 39 12.74 12.79 -6.75
N SER A 40 12.30 13.90 -7.34
CA SER A 40 12.17 14.02 -8.80
C SER A 40 13.49 13.77 -9.52
N VAL A 41 14.59 14.32 -9.00
CA VAL A 41 15.94 14.08 -9.54
C VAL A 41 16.35 12.62 -9.37
N ALA A 42 16.12 12.02 -8.20
CA ALA A 42 16.48 10.64 -7.92
C ALA A 42 15.72 9.64 -8.81
N GLU A 43 14.46 9.92 -9.15
CA GLU A 43 13.63 9.09 -10.02
C GLU A 43 13.73 9.45 -11.51
N ASN A 44 14.43 10.53 -11.86
CA ASN A 44 14.43 11.12 -13.19
C ASN A 44 12.99 11.31 -13.74
N GLY A 45 12.09 11.82 -12.89
CA GLY A 45 10.66 11.86 -13.18
C GLY A 45 9.84 12.61 -12.12
N ILE A 46 8.52 12.47 -12.19
CA ILE A 46 7.60 13.05 -11.20
C ILE A 46 7.37 12.02 -10.08
N PRO A 47 7.59 12.36 -8.81
CA PRO A 47 7.62 11.41 -7.69
C PRO A 47 6.24 11.10 -7.12
N PHE A 48 5.28 10.85 -8.00
CA PHE A 48 3.95 10.35 -7.69
C PHE A 48 3.33 9.71 -8.94
N SER A 49 2.35 8.82 -8.76
CA SER A 49 1.70 8.16 -9.89
C SER A 49 0.87 9.14 -10.71
N MET A 50 1.18 9.28 -11.99
CA MET A 50 0.42 10.11 -12.93
C MET A 50 -0.58 9.26 -13.73
N LYS A 51 -1.57 8.69 -13.05
CA LYS A 51 -2.67 7.97 -13.71
C LYS A 51 -4.01 8.66 -13.45
N LEU A 52 -4.81 8.79 -14.50
CA LEU A 52 -6.21 9.19 -14.39
C LEU A 52 -7.03 7.93 -14.09
N GLY A 53 -7.63 7.85 -12.91
CA GLY A 53 -8.44 6.72 -12.47
C GLY A 53 -8.04 6.19 -11.09
N ASN A 54 -9.04 5.87 -10.28
CA ASN A 54 -8.94 5.54 -8.86
C ASN A 54 -7.82 4.55 -8.55
N TYR A 55 -6.71 5.07 -8.01
CA TYR A 55 -5.61 4.27 -7.50
C TYR A 55 -5.99 3.71 -6.13
N ASP A 56 -7.01 2.85 -6.05
CA ASP A 56 -7.32 2.17 -4.79
C ASP A 56 -8.12 0.86 -4.86
N ARG A 57 -8.26 0.24 -6.05
CA ARG A 57 -8.86 -1.12 -6.14
C ARG A 57 -7.92 -2.19 -6.67
N ASP A 58 -6.95 -1.83 -7.50
CA ASP A 58 -6.04 -2.81 -8.11
C ASP A 58 -4.71 -3.00 -7.37
N ALA A 59 -4.27 -2.04 -6.55
CA ALA A 59 -3.00 -2.14 -5.83
C ALA A 59 -2.99 -3.25 -4.76
N VAL A 60 -4.17 -3.62 -4.22
CA VAL A 60 -4.32 -4.75 -3.30
C VAL A 60 -4.27 -6.09 -4.05
N ARG A 61 -4.78 -6.15 -5.28
CA ARG A 61 -4.73 -7.37 -6.12
C ARG A 61 -3.34 -7.64 -6.70
N ALA A 62 -2.56 -6.60 -6.96
CA ALA A 62 -1.21 -6.69 -7.54
C ALA A 62 -0.13 -7.23 -6.58
N ARG A 63 -0.45 -7.48 -5.31
CA ARG A 63 0.53 -7.95 -4.30
C ARG A 63 0.42 -9.44 -3.92
N ILE A 64 -0.48 -10.19 -4.54
CA ILE A 64 -0.48 -11.65 -4.37
C ILE A 64 0.36 -12.24 -5.51
N PRO A 65 1.57 -12.74 -5.24
CA PRO A 65 2.38 -13.33 -6.28
C PRO A 65 1.68 -14.58 -6.82
N GLN A 66 1.80 -14.83 -8.13
CA GLN A 66 1.02 -15.85 -8.85
C GLN A 66 1.17 -17.25 -8.23
N ASN A 67 2.35 -17.57 -7.68
CA ASN A 67 2.61 -18.82 -6.98
C ASN A 67 1.73 -19.01 -5.74
N VAL A 68 1.44 -17.94 -4.99
CA VAL A 68 0.55 -17.98 -3.82
C VAL A 68 -0.88 -18.22 -4.25
N LEU A 69 -1.34 -17.55 -5.31
CA LEU A 69 -2.71 -17.76 -5.82
C LEU A 69 -2.92 -19.20 -6.32
N SER A 70 -1.96 -19.73 -7.08
CA SER A 70 -2.00 -21.12 -7.54
C SER A 70 -1.95 -22.11 -6.37
N ALA A 71 -1.13 -21.84 -5.34
CA ALA A 71 -1.08 -22.68 -4.15
C ALA A 71 -2.42 -22.66 -3.39
N MET A 72 -3.04 -21.49 -3.23
CA MET A 72 -4.37 -21.37 -2.60
C MET A 72 -5.46 -22.12 -3.38
N GLN A 73 -5.43 -22.05 -4.71
CA GLN A 73 -6.36 -22.80 -5.57
C GLN A 73 -6.16 -24.31 -5.45
N ALA A 74 -4.91 -24.78 -5.44
CA ALA A 74 -4.60 -26.20 -5.26
C ALA A 74 -5.07 -26.71 -3.87
N MET A 75 -4.81 -25.94 -2.81
CA MET A 75 -5.29 -26.28 -1.45
C MET A 75 -6.82 -26.35 -1.40
N ALA A 76 -7.52 -25.40 -2.02
CA ALA A 76 -8.98 -25.40 -2.06
C ALA A 76 -9.54 -26.62 -2.83
N GLN A 77 -8.92 -27.01 -3.94
CA GLN A 77 -9.30 -28.21 -4.69
C GLN A 77 -9.03 -29.49 -3.90
N SER A 78 -7.90 -29.58 -3.20
CA SER A 78 -7.61 -30.72 -2.32
C SER A 78 -8.60 -30.80 -1.16
N ALA A 79 -8.98 -29.68 -0.57
CA ALA A 79 -10.01 -29.64 0.47
C ALA A 79 -11.36 -30.17 -0.04
N ALA A 80 -11.75 -29.82 -1.27
CA ALA A 80 -12.98 -30.27 -1.90
C ALA A 80 -12.96 -31.77 -2.20
N SER A 81 -11.85 -32.27 -2.76
CA SER A 81 -11.67 -33.70 -3.04
C SER A 81 -11.63 -34.55 -1.77
N ASN A 82 -11.12 -33.99 -0.66
CA ASN A 82 -11.07 -34.66 0.64
C ASN A 82 -12.34 -34.45 1.48
N GLY A 83 -13.36 -33.74 0.96
CA GLY A 83 -14.63 -33.52 1.64
C GLY A 83 -14.55 -32.62 2.88
N ILE A 84 -13.46 -31.86 3.05
CA ILE A 84 -13.23 -30.98 4.20
C ILE A 84 -13.53 -29.51 3.90
N SER A 85 -14.10 -29.20 2.73
CA SER A 85 -14.41 -27.83 2.30
C SER A 85 -15.46 -27.11 3.13
N ASP A 86 -16.38 -27.86 3.75
CA ASP A 86 -17.52 -27.31 4.49
C ASP A 86 -17.38 -27.47 6.02
N MET A 87 -16.17 -27.78 6.51
CA MET A 87 -15.93 -27.93 7.96
C MET A 87 -16.15 -26.60 8.69
N SER A 88 -16.92 -26.66 9.77
CA SER A 88 -17.10 -25.52 10.66
C SER A 88 -15.82 -25.21 11.46
N LEU A 89 -15.70 -23.98 11.96
CA LEU A 89 -14.56 -23.58 12.80
C LEU A 89 -14.45 -24.42 14.09
N GLU A 90 -15.58 -24.90 14.60
CA GLU A 90 -15.63 -25.75 15.79
C GLU A 90 -15.03 -27.13 15.52
N GLU A 91 -15.38 -27.73 14.38
CA GLU A 91 -14.82 -29.01 13.93
C GLU A 91 -13.32 -28.90 13.65
N ILE A 92 -12.89 -27.82 13.00
CA ILE A 92 -11.47 -27.54 12.73
C ILE A 92 -10.67 -27.45 14.03
N ASN A 93 -11.15 -26.69 15.02
CA ASN A 93 -10.45 -26.54 16.30
C ASN A 93 -10.37 -27.86 17.06
N THR A 94 -11.43 -28.67 17.01
CA THR A 94 -11.47 -30.00 17.65
C THR A 94 -10.43 -30.93 17.04
N GLU A 95 -10.26 -30.92 15.71
CA GLU A 95 -9.26 -31.72 15.01
C GLU A 95 -7.82 -31.28 15.32
N ILE A 96 -7.56 -29.97 15.32
CA ILE A 96 -6.25 -29.40 15.68
C ILE A 96 -5.85 -29.82 17.11
N ASP A 97 -6.79 -29.73 18.06
CA ASP A 97 -6.54 -30.10 19.44
C ASP A 97 -6.30 -31.61 19.61
N ALA A 98 -7.01 -32.45 18.85
CA ALA A 98 -6.79 -33.90 18.85
C ALA A 98 -5.42 -34.28 18.27
N ALA A 99 -4.98 -33.60 17.20
CA ALA A 99 -3.67 -33.82 16.58
C ALA A 99 -2.49 -33.37 17.46
N ARG A 100 -2.65 -32.26 18.20
CA ARG A 100 -1.62 -31.74 19.14
C ARG A 100 -1.50 -32.52 20.44
N LYS A 101 -2.50 -33.35 20.78
CA LYS A 101 -2.50 -34.22 21.97
C LYS A 101 -1.84 -35.59 21.72
N ARG A 102 -1.47 -35.90 20.47
CA ARG A 102 -0.64 -37.05 20.12
C ARG A 102 0.83 -36.70 20.20
#